data_AF-A0A7S8F609-F1
#
_entry.id   AF-A0A7S8F609-F1
#
_cell.length_a   1.000
_cell.length_b   1.000
_cell.length_c   1.000
_cell.angle_alpha   90.00
_cell.angle_beta   90.00
_cell.angle_gamma   90.00
#
_symmetry.space_group_name_H-M   'P 1'
#
loop_
_entity.id
_entity.type
_entity.pdbx_description
1 polymer ?
#
loop_
_entity_poly.entity_id
_entity_poly.type
_entity_poly.pdbx_seq_one_letter_code
_entity_poly.pdbx_strand_id
1 'polypeptide(L)'
;MVDTPETDPERDFGVLLGWKATPAGNQTLLIMQSTRKTPQSNDDVREFRYFITKEQAVLLGNYLYMVAGETPPRRKRPGLIERILSR
;
A
#
# COMPACT_ATOMS: atom_id res chain seq x y z
N MET A 1 23.88 -2.19 -30.30
CA MET A 1 23.17 -3.16 -29.43
C MET A 1 22.79 -2.36 -28.20
N VAL A 2 21.53 -1.95 -28.10
CA VAL A 2 21.03 -1.16 -26.96
C VAL A 2 20.67 -2.18 -25.89
N ASP A 3 21.42 -2.21 -24.79
CA ASP A 3 21.06 -2.99 -23.61
C ASP A 3 19.72 -2.48 -23.10
N THR A 4 18.66 -3.17 -23.46
CA THR A 4 17.35 -2.97 -22.84
C THR A 4 17.48 -3.64 -21.48
N PRO A 5 17.32 -2.92 -20.35
CA PRO A 5 17.37 -3.59 -19.05
C PRO A 5 16.26 -4.64 -19.04
N GLU A 6 16.64 -5.92 -18.93
CA GLU A 6 15.71 -6.99 -18.62
C GLU A 6 15.07 -6.66 -17.27
N THR A 7 13.93 -5.99 -17.31
CA THR A 7 13.04 -5.90 -16.16
C THR A 7 12.40 -7.28 -16.01
N ASP A 8 13.12 -8.18 -15.34
CA ASP A 8 12.58 -9.45 -14.87
C ASP A 8 11.48 -9.12 -13.84
N PRO A 9 10.19 -9.23 -14.20
CA PRO A 9 9.09 -8.79 -13.34
C PRO A 9 8.95 -9.66 -12.09
N GLU A 10 9.56 -10.85 -12.07
CA GLU A 10 9.56 -11.75 -10.91
C GLU A 10 10.55 -11.31 -9.83
N ARG A 11 11.48 -10.39 -10.14
CA ARG A 11 12.55 -10.01 -9.20
C ARG A 11 12.18 -8.90 -8.23
N ASP A 12 11.16 -8.08 -8.45
CA ASP A 12 10.91 -6.88 -7.63
C ASP A 12 10.14 -7.09 -6.32
N PHE A 13 10.06 -8.34 -5.86
CA PHE A 13 9.57 -8.66 -4.53
C PHE A 13 10.70 -8.61 -3.48
N GLY A 14 10.36 -8.22 -2.26
CA GLY A 14 11.28 -8.09 -1.14
C GLY A 14 10.53 -7.97 0.19
N VAL A 15 11.29 -7.83 1.28
CA VAL A 15 10.73 -7.61 2.61
C VAL A 15 10.25 -6.17 2.71
N LEU A 16 8.96 -5.97 3.04
CA LEU A 16 8.39 -4.66 3.31
C LEU A 16 8.93 -4.13 4.65
N LEU A 17 9.70 -3.04 4.60
CA LEU A 17 10.27 -2.40 5.79
C LEU A 17 9.36 -1.30 6.34
N GLY A 18 8.68 -0.58 5.45
CA GLY A 18 7.86 0.55 5.82
C GLY A 18 6.93 0.98 4.70
N TRP A 19 5.85 1.63 5.06
CA TRP A 19 4.93 2.23 4.10
C TRP A 19 4.24 3.45 4.71
N LYS A 20 3.84 4.39 3.85
CA LYS A 20 3.00 5.52 4.23
C LYS A 20 2.07 5.88 3.08
N ALA A 21 0.86 6.30 3.44
CA ALA A 21 -0.13 6.83 2.51
C ALA A 21 -0.41 8.30 2.85
N THR A 22 -0.39 9.18 1.86
CA THR A 22 -0.70 10.61 2.05
C THR A 22 -1.72 11.07 1.01
N PRO A 23 -2.75 11.84 1.39
CA PRO A 23 -3.67 12.42 0.42
C PRO A 23 -2.93 13.30 -0.60
N ALA A 24 -3.24 13.15 -1.88
CA ALA A 24 -2.68 13.92 -2.98
C ALA A 24 -3.82 14.35 -3.92
N GLY A 25 -4.58 15.36 -3.51
CA GLY A 25 -5.79 15.80 -4.24
C GLY A 25 -6.85 14.71 -4.28
N ASN A 26 -7.20 14.24 -5.49
CA ASN A 26 -8.13 13.12 -5.66
C ASN A 26 -7.43 11.74 -5.70
N GLN A 27 -6.11 11.71 -5.52
CA GLN A 27 -5.31 10.49 -5.44
C GLN A 27 -4.76 10.33 -4.02
N THR A 28 -4.12 9.18 -3.79
CA THR A 28 -3.32 8.87 -2.62
C THR A 28 -1.90 8.57 -3.09
N LEU A 29 -0.92 9.26 -2.52
CA LEU A 29 0.49 8.89 -2.67
C LEU A 29 0.81 7.77 -1.69
N LEU A 30 1.04 6.57 -2.21
CA LEU A 30 1.51 5.41 -1.47
C LEU A 30 3.02 5.29 -1.67
N ILE A 31 3.77 5.35 -0.57
CA ILE A 31 5.22 5.16 -0.54
C ILE A 31 5.48 3.85 0.19
N MET A 32 6.22 2.95 -0.44
CA MET A 32 6.62 1.65 0.14
C MET A 32 8.13 1.52 0.11
N GLN A 33 8.70 0.97 1.17
CA GLN A 33 10.12 0.70 1.29
C GLN A 33 10.34 -0.79 1.43
N SER A 34 11.27 -1.33 0.64
CA SER A 34 11.59 -2.75 0.66
C SER A 34 13.07 -3.01 0.54
N THR A 35 13.48 -4.22 0.93
CA THR A 35 14.83 -4.71 0.71
C THR A 35 14.82 -6.21 0.39
N ARG A 36 15.87 -6.69 -0.27
CA ARG A 36 16.06 -8.13 -0.57
C ARG A 36 17.06 -8.81 0.36
N LYS A 37 17.73 -8.05 1.22
CA LYS A 37 18.79 -8.51 2.14
C LYS A 37 18.71 -7.71 3.44
N THR A 38 19.40 -8.14 4.48
CA THR A 38 19.54 -7.32 5.69
C THR A 38 20.24 -6.00 5.32
N PRO A 39 19.57 -4.85 5.45
CA PRO A 39 20.11 -3.58 4.99
C PRO A 39 21.29 -3.16 5.89
N GLN A 40 22.40 -2.81 5.25
CA GLN A 40 23.61 -2.30 5.91
C GLN A 40 23.76 -0.78 5.70
N SER A 41 23.13 -0.25 4.66
CA SER A 41 23.05 1.18 4.37
C SER A 41 21.67 1.56 3.83
N ASN A 42 21.40 2.86 3.71
CA ASN A 42 20.15 3.37 3.12
C ASN A 42 20.00 2.98 1.64
N ASP A 43 21.12 2.81 0.92
CA ASP A 43 21.11 2.44 -0.50
C ASP A 43 20.63 1.00 -0.73
N ASP A 44 20.62 0.17 0.32
CA ASP A 44 20.07 -1.18 0.28
C ASP A 44 18.52 -1.21 0.34
N VAL A 45 17.90 -0.06 0.59
CA VAL A 45 16.45 0.09 0.69
C VAL A 45 15.91 0.72 -0.58
N ARG A 46 15.07 -0.04 -1.29
CA ARG A 46 14.35 0.46 -2.46
C ARG A 46 13.06 1.13 -2.03
N GLU A 47 12.83 2.33 -2.52
CA GLU A 47 11.59 3.06 -2.33
C GLU A 47 10.75 3.03 -3.61
N PHE A 48 9.48 2.64 -3.47
CA PHE A 48 8.49 2.68 -4.53
C PHE A 48 7.44 3.75 -4.21
N ARG A 49 7.07 4.53 -5.22
CA ARG A 49 6.08 5.60 -5.09
C ARG A 49 4.96 5.40 -6.10
N TYR A 50 3.74 5.28 -5.62
CA TYR A 50 2.55 5.10 -6.44
C TYR A 50 1.55 6.22 -6.17
N PHE A 51 1.05 6.83 -7.23
CA PHE A 51 -0.16 7.62 -7.16
C PHE A 51 -1.33 6.72 -7.53
N ILE A 52 -2.17 6.41 -6.55
CA ILE A 52 -3.33 5.54 -6.73
C ILE A 52 -4.62 6.32 -6.49
N THR A 53 -5.70 5.98 -7.18
CA THR A 53 -7.01 6.57 -6.88
C THR A 53 -7.51 6.11 -5.51
N LYS A 54 -8.54 6.77 -4.98
CA LYS A 54 -9.18 6.34 -3.73
C LYS A 54 -9.76 4.93 -3.85
N GLU A 55 -10.33 4.60 -5.00
CA GLU A 55 -10.91 3.30 -5.32
C GLU A 55 -9.82 2.21 -5.37
N GLN A 56 -8.69 2.49 -6.01
CA GLN A 56 -7.54 1.59 -6.04
C GLN A 56 -6.97 1.36 -4.64
N ALA A 57 -6.90 2.40 -3.79
CA ALA A 57 -6.48 2.26 -2.41
C ALA A 57 -7.42 1.36 -1.59
N VAL A 58 -8.74 1.49 -1.79
CA VAL A 58 -9.74 0.62 -1.15
C VAL A 58 -9.58 -0.83 -1.61
N LEU A 59 -9.43 -1.06 -2.92
CA LEU A 59 -9.23 -2.41 -3.47
C LEU A 59 -7.94 -3.05 -2.94
N LEU A 60 -6.84 -2.30 -2.90
CA LEU A 60 -5.58 -2.78 -2.34
C LEU A 60 -5.72 -3.14 -0.86
N GLY A 61 -6.35 -2.27 -0.06
CA GLY A 61 -6.59 -2.54 1.35
C GLY A 61 -7.44 -3.80 1.58
N ASN A 62 -8.53 -3.95 0.83
CA ASN A 62 -9.40 -5.13 0.89
C ASN A 62 -8.65 -6.41 0.50
N TYR A 63 -7.82 -6.36 -0.54
CA TYR A 63 -6.98 -7.48 -0.94
C TYR A 63 -6.02 -7.90 0.18
N LEU A 64 -5.38 -6.94 0.84
CA LEU A 64 -4.48 -7.21 1.96
C LEU A 64 -5.21 -7.86 3.15
N TYR A 65 -6.43 -7.40 3.48
CA TYR A 65 -7.26 -8.05 4.50
C TYR A 65 -7.60 -9.49 4.13
N MET A 66 -8.05 -9.72 2.90
CA MET A 66 -8.40 -11.05 2.40
C MET A 66 -7.22 -12.02 2.47
N VAL A 67 -6.03 -11.62 2.02
CA VAL A 67 -4.82 -12.45 2.08
C VAL A 67 -4.36 -12.68 3.52
N ALA A 68 -4.56 -11.72 4.42
CA ALA A 68 -4.26 -11.88 5.84
C ALA A 68 -5.27 -12.78 6.59
N GLY A 69 -6.38 -13.16 5.96
CA GLY A 69 -7.47 -13.87 6.63
C GLY A 69 -8.24 -13.00 7.64
N GLU A 70 -8.11 -11.67 7.53
CA GLU A 70 -8.69 -10.69 8.43
C GLU A 70 -9.84 -9.94 7.77
N THR A 71 -10.71 -9.33 8.57
CA THR A 71 -11.76 -8.44 8.04
C THR A 71 -11.36 -6.98 8.19
N PRO A 72 -11.70 -6.11 7.21
CA PRO A 72 -11.49 -4.68 7.38
C PRO A 72 -12.14 -4.19 8.67
N PRO A 73 -11.44 -3.40 9.51
CA PRO A 73 -11.98 -2.92 10.77
C PRO A 73 -13.25 -2.13 10.50
N ARG A 74 -14.33 -2.49 11.21
CA ARG A 74 -15.58 -1.72 11.16
C ARG A 74 -15.28 -0.27 11.54
N ARG A 75 -15.81 0.68 10.77
CA ARG A 75 -15.67 2.11 11.08
C ARG A 75 -16.08 2.34 12.54
N LYS A 76 -15.13 2.79 13.38
CA LYS A 76 -15.31 2.98 14.83
C LYS A 76 -16.30 4.09 15.20
N ARG A 77 -16.86 4.82 14.24
CA ARG A 77 -17.90 5.82 14.49
C ARG A 77 -19.02 5.61 13.49
N PRO A 78 -20.20 5.13 13.94
CA PRO A 78 -21.39 5.28 13.16
C PRO A 78 -21.59 6.76 12.86
N GLY A 79 -21.99 7.08 11.63
CA GLY A 79 -22.38 8.44 11.29
C GLY A 79 -23.47 8.93 12.26
N LEU A 80 -23.60 10.24 12.44
CA LEU A 80 -24.64 10.82 13.31
C LEU A 80 -26.05 10.30 12.94
N ILE A 81 -26.25 10.01 11.64
CA ILE A 81 -27.47 9.42 11.08
C ILE A 81 -27.66 7.96 11.53
N GLU A 82 -26.61 7.14 11.54
CA GLU A 82 -26.69 5.75 12.04
C GLU A 82 -27.02 5.69 13.53
N ARG A 83 -26.55 6.66 14.33
CA ARG A 83 -26.91 6.77 15.77
C ARG A 83 -28.38 7.11 16.02
N ILE A 84 -29.05 7.77 15.09
CA ILE A 84 -30.47 8.16 15.23
C ILE A 84 -31.39 7.03 14.77
N LEU A 85 -30.99 6.27 13.75
CA LEU A 85 -31.78 5.16 13.20
C LEU A 85 -31.63 3.85 14.00
N SER A 86 -30.62 3.73 14.86
CA SER A 86 -30.38 2.53 15.69
C SER A 86 -31.03 2.59 17.08
N ARG A 87 -32.06 3.43 17.28
CA ARG A 87 -32.78 3.56 18.55
C ARG A 87 -34.21 3.05 18.43
#